data_AF-A0A7S1XR91-F1
#
_entry.id   AF-A0A7S1XR91-F1
#
_cell.length_a   1.000
_cell.length_b   1.000
_cell.length_c   1.000
_cell.angle_alpha   90.00
_cell.angle_beta   90.00
_cell.angle_gamma   90.00
#
_symmetry.space_group_name_H-M   'P 1'
#
loop_
_entity.id
_entity.type
_entity.pdbx_description
1 polymer ?
#
loop_
_entity_poly.entity_id
_entity_poly.type
_entity_poly.pdbx_seq_one_letter_code
_entity_poly.pdbx_strand_id
1 'polypeptide(L)'
;GLALASVPIIRCGSTYFHIWLALWMTFYPEEFVGCYQMPGKTCGNVGFPLGWQGIVPFKRSEMARTATRLMTTKLLRVEEIFQRIDPARMAAVLRPHTERTLATQVPRLMQR
;
A
#
# COMPACT_ATOMS: atom_id res chain seq x y z
N GLY A 1 -47.71 -18.43 1.30
CA GLY A 1 -46.54 -19.28 0.98
C GLY A 1 -45.54 -18.54 0.11
N LEU A 2 -45.80 -18.44 -1.20
CA LEU A 2 -44.87 -17.89 -2.20
C LEU A 2 -44.40 -16.44 -1.94
N ALA A 3 -45.28 -15.55 -1.46
CA ALA A 3 -44.92 -14.16 -1.17
C ALA A 3 -43.96 -13.99 0.04
N LEU A 4 -43.95 -14.91 1.00
CA LEU A 4 -43.01 -14.89 2.12
C LEU A 4 -41.61 -15.33 1.71
N ALA A 5 -41.50 -16.18 0.68
CA ALA A 5 -40.23 -16.66 0.16
C ALA A 5 -39.57 -15.69 -0.83
N SER A 6 -40.33 -14.86 -1.55
CA SER A 6 -39.75 -13.91 -2.52
C SER A 6 -39.03 -12.74 -1.86
N VAL A 7 -39.49 -12.28 -0.69
CA VAL A 7 -38.89 -11.16 0.06
C VAL A 7 -37.41 -11.39 0.43
N PRO A 8 -37.02 -12.52 1.07
CA PRO A 8 -35.60 -12.75 1.39
C PRO A 8 -34.74 -12.94 0.14
N ILE A 9 -35.28 -13.55 -0.93
CA ILE A 9 -34.53 -13.79 -2.17
C ILE A 9 -34.14 -12.46 -2.83
N ILE A 10 -35.10 -11.53 -2.96
CA ILE A 10 -34.85 -10.20 -3.54
C ILE A 10 -33.85 -9.43 -2.67
N ARG A 11 -33.98 -9.51 -1.34
CA ARG A 11 -33.06 -8.83 -0.43
C ARG A 11 -31.63 -9.38 -0.55
N CYS A 12 -31.45 -10.69 -0.56
CA CYS A 12 -30.13 -11.31 -0.73
C CYS A 12 -29.51 -10.96 -2.08
N GLY A 13 -30.28 -11.03 -3.17
CA GLY A 13 -29.81 -10.65 -4.50
C GLY A 13 -29.39 -9.18 -4.58
N SER A 14 -30.20 -8.30 -4.03
CA SER A 14 -29.91 -6.86 -3.95
C SER A 14 -28.64 -6.60 -3.11
N THR A 15 -28.52 -7.16 -1.91
CA THR A 15 -27.34 -6.95 -1.06
C THR A 15 -26.06 -7.46 -1.74
N TYR A 16 -26.10 -8.63 -2.36
CA TYR A 16 -24.96 -9.15 -3.11
C TYR A 16 -24.57 -8.21 -4.26
N PHE A 17 -25.56 -7.78 -5.06
CA PHE A 17 -25.32 -6.87 -6.19
C PHE A 17 -24.74 -5.53 -5.74
N HIS A 18 -25.25 -4.93 -4.67
CA HIS A 18 -24.73 -3.65 -4.15
C HIS A 18 -23.29 -3.77 -3.66
N ILE A 19 -22.94 -4.86 -2.96
CA ILE A 19 -21.57 -5.10 -2.49
C ILE A 19 -20.63 -5.33 -3.68
N TRP A 20 -21.07 -6.12 -4.65
CA TRP A 20 -20.32 -6.36 -5.88
C TRP A 20 -20.07 -5.07 -6.67
N LEU A 21 -21.11 -4.26 -6.87
CA LEU A 21 -21.01 -2.97 -7.53
C LEU A 21 -20.11 -2.01 -6.75
N ALA A 22 -20.24 -1.94 -5.43
CA ALA A 22 -19.39 -1.10 -4.59
C ALA A 22 -17.92 -1.50 -4.69
N LEU A 23 -17.61 -2.80 -4.68
CA LEU A 23 -16.26 -3.30 -4.87
C LEU A 23 -15.71 -2.87 -6.23
N TRP A 24 -16.50 -3.05 -7.30
CA TRP A 24 -16.11 -2.64 -8.64
C TRP A 24 -15.81 -1.14 -8.72
N MET A 25 -16.67 -0.31 -8.12
CA MET A 25 -16.52 1.15 -8.04
C MET A 25 -15.30 1.62 -7.22
N THR A 26 -14.80 0.79 -6.30
CA THR A 26 -13.62 1.16 -5.50
C THR A 26 -12.31 0.98 -6.26
N PHE A 27 -12.26 0.02 -7.21
CA PHE A 27 -11.07 -0.30 -7.99
C PHE A 27 -11.05 0.38 -9.37
N TYR A 28 -12.20 0.56 -10.02
CA TYR A 28 -12.31 1.20 -11.33
C TYR A 28 -12.85 2.64 -11.24
N PRO A 29 -12.44 3.55 -12.15
CA PRO A 29 -11.35 3.41 -13.14
C PRO A 29 -9.95 3.64 -12.52
N GLU A 30 -8.93 3.00 -13.11
CA GLU A 30 -7.54 3.03 -12.63
C GLU A 30 -6.89 4.42 -12.84
N GLU A 31 -7.21 5.06 -13.95
CA GLU A 31 -6.84 6.44 -14.28
C GLU A 31 -8.07 7.35 -14.14
N PHE A 32 -7.85 8.65 -13.91
CA PHE A 32 -8.95 9.61 -13.84
C PHE A 32 -9.62 9.77 -15.21
N VAL A 33 -10.86 9.33 -15.33
CA VAL A 33 -11.67 9.51 -16.54
C VAL A 33 -12.56 10.72 -16.32
N GLY A 34 -12.32 11.78 -17.12
CA GLY A 34 -13.03 13.05 -17.01
C GLY A 34 -12.80 13.96 -18.21
N CYS A 35 -13.76 14.81 -18.54
CA CYS A 35 -13.75 15.66 -19.74
C CYS A 35 -12.80 16.88 -19.65
N TYR A 36 -12.16 17.09 -18.49
CA TYR A 36 -11.27 18.23 -18.26
C TYR A 36 -9.89 17.78 -17.72
N GLN A 37 -9.17 16.97 -18.50
CA GLN A 37 -7.76 16.69 -18.28
C GLN A 37 -6.92 17.88 -18.80
N MET A 38 -6.86 19.00 -18.05
CA MET A 38 -5.98 20.13 -18.41
C MET A 38 -4.51 19.68 -18.35
N PRO A 39 -3.74 19.75 -19.46
CA PRO A 39 -2.33 19.43 -19.45
C PRO A 39 -1.56 20.56 -18.76
N GLY A 40 -1.00 20.29 -17.58
CA GLY A 40 -0.07 21.20 -16.90
C GLY A 40 -0.46 21.69 -15.50
N LYS A 41 -1.56 21.22 -14.91
CA LYS A 41 -1.82 21.45 -13.49
C LYS A 41 -2.03 20.12 -12.75
N THR A 42 -1.19 19.87 -11.75
CA THR A 42 -1.38 18.89 -10.67
C THR A 42 -2.56 19.28 -9.76
N CYS A 43 -3.67 19.73 -10.35
CA CYS A 43 -4.91 19.94 -9.63
C CYS A 43 -5.52 18.55 -9.49
N GLY A 44 -5.43 17.98 -8.28
CA GLY A 44 -6.08 16.72 -7.94
C GLY A 44 -7.55 16.71 -8.33
N ASN A 45 -8.06 15.52 -8.64
CA ASN A 45 -9.43 15.22 -9.04
C ASN A 45 -10.44 16.29 -8.61
N VAL A 46 -10.86 17.10 -9.57
CA VAL A 46 -12.13 17.80 -9.47
C VAL A 46 -13.21 16.73 -9.55
N GLY A 47 -13.81 16.42 -8.41
CA GLY A 47 -14.97 15.53 -8.33
C GLY A 47 -16.12 16.04 -9.20
N PHE A 48 -17.13 15.17 -9.36
CA PHE A 48 -18.37 15.38 -10.11
C PHE A 48 -18.77 16.87 -10.25
N PRO A 49 -19.01 17.38 -11.49
CA PRO A 49 -19.51 16.64 -12.66
C PRO A 49 -18.47 16.26 -13.74
N LEU A 50 -17.16 16.47 -13.51
CA LEU A 50 -16.17 16.42 -14.61
C LEU A 50 -15.27 15.17 -14.63
N GLY A 51 -15.46 14.19 -13.73
CA GLY A 51 -14.80 12.89 -13.80
C GLY A 51 -15.00 11.97 -12.59
N TRP A 52 -14.62 10.70 -12.74
CA TRP A 52 -14.63 9.68 -11.70
C TRP A 52 -13.33 8.87 -11.73
N GLN A 53 -12.78 8.58 -10.55
CA GLN A 53 -11.72 7.61 -10.32
C GLN A 53 -12.05 6.73 -9.10
N GLY A 54 -11.62 5.47 -9.13
CA GLY A 54 -11.75 4.57 -7.98
C GLY A 54 -11.03 5.12 -6.74
N ILE A 55 -11.58 4.88 -5.54
CA ILE A 55 -10.98 5.39 -4.29
C ILE A 55 -9.61 4.76 -3.98
N VAL A 56 -9.42 3.49 -4.35
CA VAL A 56 -8.17 2.75 -4.15
C VAL A 56 -7.06 3.28 -5.05
N PRO A 57 -7.22 3.40 -6.39
CA PRO A 57 -6.17 3.98 -7.24
C PRO A 57 -5.85 5.43 -6.89
N PHE A 58 -6.81 6.23 -6.41
CA PHE A 58 -6.54 7.61 -5.95
C PHE A 58 -5.61 7.67 -4.73
N LYS A 59 -5.74 6.72 -3.78
CA LYS A 59 -4.97 6.70 -2.51
C LYS A 59 -3.90 5.63 -2.45
N ARG A 60 -3.52 5.06 -3.60
CA ARG A 60 -2.64 3.88 -3.67
C ARG A 60 -1.28 4.06 -2.96
N SER A 61 -0.66 5.24 -3.02
CA SER A 61 0.61 5.52 -2.34
C SER A 61 0.48 5.49 -0.81
N GLU A 62 -0.52 6.18 -0.25
CA GLU A 62 -0.80 6.23 1.19
C GLU A 62 -1.24 4.86 1.73
N MET A 63 -2.05 4.13 0.95
CA MET A 63 -2.45 2.77 1.31
C MET A 63 -1.26 1.81 1.31
N ALA A 64 -0.39 1.84 0.30
CA ALA A 64 0.83 1.03 0.25
C ALA A 64 1.76 1.36 1.43
N ARG A 65 1.99 2.64 1.71
CA ARG A 65 2.80 3.08 2.86
C ARG A 65 2.24 2.55 4.18
N THR A 66 0.92 2.66 4.36
CA THR A 66 0.24 2.18 5.58
C THR A 66 0.31 0.67 5.69
N ALA A 67 0.08 -0.07 4.61
CA ALA A 67 0.18 -1.52 4.56
C ALA A 67 1.60 -1.99 4.92
N THR A 68 2.63 -1.44 4.28
CA THR A 68 4.03 -1.76 4.59
C THR A 68 4.37 -1.42 6.04
N ARG A 69 3.95 -0.25 6.53
CA ARG A 69 4.16 0.13 7.94
C ARG A 69 3.52 -0.89 8.89
N LEU A 70 2.29 -1.30 8.62
CA LEU A 70 1.60 -2.30 9.44
C LEU A 70 2.31 -3.66 9.38
N MET A 71 2.78 -4.08 8.22
CA MET A 71 3.58 -5.30 8.06
C MET A 71 4.87 -5.25 8.88
N THR A 72 5.66 -4.17 8.75
CA THR A 72 6.93 -4.00 9.47
C THR A 72 6.77 -3.79 10.97
N THR A 73 5.64 -3.22 11.42
CA THR A 73 5.46 -2.91 12.86
C THR A 73 4.71 -4.00 13.62
N LYS A 74 3.72 -4.65 13.00
CA LYS A 74 2.81 -5.58 13.69
C LYS A 74 3.04 -7.05 13.34
N LEU A 75 3.45 -7.35 12.10
CA LEU A 75 3.64 -8.74 11.65
C LEU A 75 5.09 -9.19 11.74
N LEU A 76 6.04 -8.29 11.48
CA LEU A 76 7.47 -8.57 11.49
C LEU A 76 8.11 -7.96 12.74
N ARG A 77 8.25 -8.75 13.80
CA ARG A 77 9.09 -8.35 14.92
C ARG A 77 10.55 -8.51 14.51
N VAL A 78 11.27 -7.41 14.42
CA VAL A 78 12.66 -7.34 13.94
C VAL A 78 13.53 -8.33 14.71
N GLU A 79 13.35 -8.41 16.02
CA GLU A 79 14.07 -9.33 16.92
C GLU A 79 13.83 -10.80 16.56
N GLU A 80 12.61 -11.16 16.14
CA GLU A 80 12.24 -12.53 15.79
C GLU A 80 12.88 -12.95 14.44
N ILE A 81 13.02 -12.00 13.51
CA ILE A 81 13.74 -12.23 12.25
C ILE A 81 15.23 -12.37 12.52
N PHE A 82 15.82 -11.50 13.35
CA PHE A 82 17.25 -11.57 13.69
C PHE A 82 17.61 -12.87 14.40
N GLN A 83 16.72 -13.42 15.22
CA GLN A 83 16.91 -14.75 15.83
C GLN A 83 16.89 -15.90 14.81
N ARG A 84 16.22 -15.74 13.67
CA ARG A 84 16.18 -16.75 12.60
C ARG A 84 17.37 -16.66 11.64
N ILE A 85 18.18 -15.61 11.71
CA ILE A 85 19.32 -15.41 10.81
C ILE A 85 20.60 -15.90 11.48
N ASP A 86 21.41 -16.67 10.74
CA ASP A 86 22.73 -17.11 11.20
C ASP A 86 23.68 -15.90 11.36
N PRO A 87 24.14 -15.61 12.59
CA PRO A 87 25.02 -14.48 12.87
C PRO A 87 26.37 -14.59 12.15
N ALA A 88 26.89 -15.80 11.91
CA ALA A 88 28.18 -15.98 11.22
C ALA A 88 28.08 -15.54 9.75
N ARG A 89 26.98 -15.89 9.09
CA ARG A 89 26.71 -15.47 7.71
C ARG A 89 26.43 -13.97 7.63
N MET A 90 25.70 -13.41 8.59
CA MET A 90 25.46 -11.96 8.67
C MET A 90 26.78 -11.18 8.82
N ALA A 91 27.67 -11.62 9.72
CA ALA A 91 28.96 -11.00 9.94
C ALA A 91 29.86 -11.07 8.70
N ALA A 92 29.86 -12.19 7.97
CA ALA A 92 30.64 -12.34 6.74
C ALA A 92 30.22 -11.34 5.65
N VAL A 93 28.92 -11.04 5.54
CA VAL A 93 28.40 -10.05 4.57
C VAL A 93 28.66 -8.61 5.02
N LEU A 94 28.53 -8.32 6.32
CA LEU A 94 28.71 -6.96 6.86
C LEU A 94 30.17 -6.53 6.94
N ARG A 95 31.09 -7.46 7.26
CA ARG A 95 32.54 -7.20 7.44
C ARG A 95 33.16 -6.34 6.33
N PRO A 96 33.05 -6.64 5.02
CA PRO A 96 33.67 -5.82 3.98
C PRO A 96 33.10 -4.39 3.91
N HIS A 97 31.88 -4.17 4.38
CA HIS A 97 31.26 -2.85 4.39
C HIS A 97 31.65 -2.04 5.63
N THR A 98 31.72 -2.70 6.78
CA THR A 98 32.21 -2.10 8.03
C THR A 98 33.68 -1.72 7.89
N GLU A 99 34.53 -2.59 7.33
CA GLU A 99 35.95 -2.32 7.11
C GLU A 99 36.19 -1.11 6.20
N ARG A 100 35.40 -0.95 5.12
CA ARG A 100 35.50 0.23 4.24
C ARG A 100 35.12 1.53 4.96
N THR A 101 34.09 1.49 5.78
CA THR A 101 33.65 2.64 6.58
C THR A 101 34.67 2.96 7.69
N LEU A 102 35.22 1.94 8.33
CA LEU A 102 36.26 2.09 9.34
C LEU A 102 37.53 2.69 8.72
N ALA A 103 37.97 2.20 7.57
CA ALA A 103 39.15 2.70 6.86
C ALA A 103 39.02 4.19 6.45
N THR A 104 37.80 4.68 6.22
CA THR A 104 37.55 6.09 5.92
C THR A 104 37.41 6.97 7.16
N GLN A 105 36.99 6.41 8.30
CA GLN A 105 36.80 7.18 9.55
C GLN A 105 38.01 7.16 10.50
N VAL A 106 38.81 6.09 10.50
CA VAL A 106 40.01 5.96 11.35
C VAL A 106 41.02 7.10 11.13
N PRO A 107 41.34 7.53 9.89
CA PRO A 107 42.26 8.65 9.67
C PRO A 107 41.73 9.98 10.23
N ARG A 108 40.40 10.16 10.28
CA ARG A 108 39.78 11.38 10.85
C ARG A 108 39.84 11.43 12.37
N LEU A 109 39.89 10.28 13.03
CA LEU A 109 39.99 10.19 14.49
C LEU A 109 41.44 10.25 14.99
N MET A 110 42.41 9.81 14.19
CA MET A 110 43.84 9.92 14.50
C MET A 110 44.41 11.34 14.33
N GLN A 111 43.65 12.27 13.74
CA GLN A 111 44.05 13.68 13.57
C GLN A 111 43.53 14.62 14.67
N ARG A 112 42.96 14.07 15.75
CA ARG A 112 42.50 14.79 16.93
C ARG A 112 43.28 14.33 18.16
#